data_AF-A0A0S3REW9-F1
#
_entry.id   AF-A0A0S3REW9-F1
#
_cell.length_a   1.000
_cell.length_b   1.000
_cell.length_c   1.000
_cell.angle_alpha   90.00
_cell.angle_beta   90.00
_cell.angle_gamma   90.00
#
_symmetry.space_group_name_H-M   'P 1'
#
loop_
_entity.id
_entity.type
_entity.pdbx_description
1 polymer ?
#
loop_
_entity_poly.entity_id
_entity_poly.type
_entity_poly.pdbx_seq_one_letter_code
_entity_poly.pdbx_strand_id
1 'polypeptide(L)'
;MHERHLSRWKVLKGSMSCVGTAGEGELGIVLSEKFIEHDAYCMFDALMNEARGSISMIDFFSYSPLHGSHTGLPSVIEASVALYHLLSHVDSSLHAHLVDLGVEPQYFAFRWLRVLFGREFSLSNLLIIWDEIFLSDNSKVEKHVEDNADCGFRIFNSSRGAFISTMAVAMMLHLRSSLLAAENPTTCLQRLLNFPENTDIEKLIEKAKSLQALALSTEISSSMPSFVEYHNQAKPVIARSHTLSSESISPKTPVNSVPESYWEKKWRVVTVSAMASELLGNDSP
;
A
#
# COMPACT_ATOMS: atom_id res chain seq x y z
N MET A 1 22.90 -18.87 -13.51
CA MET A 1 21.70 -17.99 -13.36
C MET A 1 20.62 -18.68 -12.54
N HIS A 2 20.33 -19.96 -12.78
CA HIS A 2 19.40 -20.78 -11.98
C HIS A 2 19.77 -20.95 -10.49
N GLU A 3 21.06 -21.13 -10.15
CA GLU A 3 21.50 -21.28 -8.75
C GLU A 3 21.35 -20.01 -7.90
N ARG A 4 21.38 -18.82 -8.53
CA ARG A 4 21.18 -17.56 -7.81
C ARG A 4 19.72 -17.33 -7.44
N HIS A 5 18.77 -17.86 -8.21
CA HIS A 5 17.35 -17.82 -7.84
C HIS A 5 17.06 -18.76 -6.67
N LEU A 6 17.56 -20.00 -6.66
CA LEU A 6 17.32 -20.94 -5.55
C LEU A 6 17.82 -20.42 -4.19
N SER A 7 18.94 -19.69 -4.16
CA SER A 7 19.45 -19.09 -2.92
C SER A 7 18.56 -17.96 -2.36
N ARG A 8 17.78 -17.28 -3.21
CA ARG A 8 16.83 -16.21 -2.78
C ARG A 8 15.61 -16.83 -2.08
N TRP A 9 15.07 -17.93 -2.60
CA TRP A 9 13.93 -18.64 -2.01
C TRP A 9 14.30 -19.46 -0.76
N LYS A 10 15.58 -19.81 -0.59
CA LYS A 10 16.09 -20.43 0.65
C LYS A 10 15.96 -19.52 1.88
N VAL A 11 15.95 -18.19 1.73
CA VAL A 11 15.79 -17.27 2.87
C VAL A 11 14.37 -17.33 3.44
N LEU A 12 13.36 -17.40 2.57
CA LEU A 12 11.96 -17.60 2.96
C LEU A 12 11.69 -19.00 3.56
N LYS A 13 12.32 -20.06 3.02
CA LYS A 13 12.25 -21.41 3.63
C LYS A 13 13.13 -21.58 4.87
N GLY A 14 14.20 -20.79 5.01
CA GLY A 14 15.20 -20.90 6.10
C GLY A 14 14.65 -20.54 7.47
N SER A 15 13.61 -19.70 7.55
CA SER A 15 12.88 -19.45 8.79
C SER A 15 12.01 -20.63 9.26
N MET A 16 11.90 -21.69 8.45
CA MET A 16 11.07 -22.87 8.72
C MET A 16 11.86 -24.14 9.06
N SER A 17 13.20 -24.11 9.08
CA SER A 17 14.00 -25.30 9.40
C SER A 17 14.87 -25.12 10.63
N CYS A 18 14.35 -25.57 11.77
CA CYS A 18 15.15 -26.12 12.85
C CYS A 18 15.47 -27.60 12.57
N VAL A 19 15.94 -28.00 11.39
CA VAL A 19 16.48 -29.37 11.19
C VAL A 19 17.61 -29.36 10.17
N GLY A 20 18.79 -29.78 10.64
CA GLY A 20 19.67 -30.73 9.94
C GLY A 20 20.36 -30.28 8.66
N THR A 21 21.69 -30.37 8.68
CA THR A 21 22.57 -30.33 7.51
C THR A 21 22.12 -31.31 6.41
N ALA A 22 21.92 -30.82 5.19
CA ALA A 22 21.20 -31.53 4.13
C ALA A 22 22.05 -31.78 2.86
N GLY A 23 22.26 -33.05 2.52
CA GLY A 23 22.91 -33.52 1.31
C GLY A 23 21.97 -33.63 0.09
N GLU A 24 22.53 -33.91 -1.08
CA GLU A 24 21.92 -33.86 -2.43
C GLU A 24 20.59 -34.63 -2.61
N GLY A 25 20.22 -35.55 -1.72
CA GLY A 25 18.93 -36.25 -1.71
C GLY A 25 17.73 -35.42 -1.23
N GLU A 26 17.96 -34.30 -0.53
CA GLU A 26 16.88 -33.45 0.00
C GLU A 26 16.30 -32.48 -1.03
N LEU A 27 17.06 -32.08 -2.06
CA LEU A 27 16.55 -31.22 -3.13
C LEU A 27 15.40 -31.87 -3.91
N GLY A 28 15.45 -33.20 -4.07
CA GLY A 28 14.38 -33.95 -4.75
C GLY A 28 13.06 -33.95 -3.99
N ILE A 29 13.11 -33.82 -2.65
CA ILE A 29 11.93 -33.66 -1.81
C ILE A 29 11.43 -32.21 -1.86
N VAL A 30 12.36 -31.24 -1.81
CA VAL A 30 12.05 -29.79 -1.85
C VAL A 30 11.43 -29.34 -3.18
N LEU A 31 11.73 -30.02 -4.30
CA LEU A 31 11.18 -29.73 -5.62
C LEU A 31 10.15 -30.77 -6.08
N SER A 32 9.71 -31.66 -5.19
CA SER A 32 8.75 -32.71 -5.53
C SER A 32 7.38 -32.10 -5.86
N GLU A 33 6.85 -32.43 -7.04
CA GLU A 33 5.51 -32.02 -7.48
C GLU A 33 4.41 -32.41 -6.48
N LYS A 34 4.63 -33.46 -5.69
CA LYS A 34 3.68 -33.91 -4.64
C LYS A 34 3.44 -32.89 -3.54
N PHE A 35 4.34 -31.93 -3.35
CA PHE A 35 4.25 -30.92 -2.29
C PHE A 35 3.97 -29.52 -2.85
N ILE A 36 3.67 -29.37 -4.14
CA ILE A 36 3.50 -28.04 -4.76
C ILE A 36 2.39 -27.22 -4.09
N GLU A 37 1.25 -27.84 -3.76
CA GLU A 37 0.13 -27.17 -3.09
C GLU A 37 0.49 -26.76 -1.66
N HIS A 38 1.17 -27.65 -0.94
CA HIS A 38 1.64 -27.38 0.43
C HIS A 38 2.67 -26.25 0.45
N ASP A 39 3.66 -26.29 -0.43
CA ASP A 39 4.69 -25.26 -0.55
C ASP A 39 4.08 -23.91 -0.95
N ALA A 40 3.16 -23.91 -1.91
CA ALA A 40 2.44 -22.70 -2.30
C ALA A 40 1.63 -22.12 -1.14
N TYR A 41 0.93 -22.97 -0.37
CA TYR A 41 0.21 -22.55 0.82
C TYR A 41 1.16 -21.96 1.87
N CYS A 42 2.26 -22.63 2.19
CA CYS A 42 3.23 -22.13 3.17
C CYS A 42 3.86 -20.80 2.76
N MET A 43 4.18 -20.63 1.47
CA MET A 43 4.72 -19.38 0.94
C MET A 43 3.69 -18.25 1.00
N PHE A 44 2.44 -18.56 0.66
CA PHE A 44 1.33 -17.60 0.75
C PHE A 44 1.03 -17.21 2.21
N ASP A 45 0.97 -18.18 3.11
CA ASP A 45 0.74 -17.94 4.54
C ASP A 45 1.85 -17.09 5.15
N ALA A 46 3.11 -17.41 4.83
CA ALA A 46 4.26 -16.62 5.27
C ALA A 46 4.20 -15.17 4.77
N LEU A 47 3.73 -14.95 3.53
CA LEU A 47 3.52 -13.61 2.98
C LEU A 47 2.36 -12.86 3.64
N MET A 48 1.25 -13.55 3.86
CA MET A 48 0.03 -12.95 4.40
C MET A 48 0.17 -12.60 5.87
N ASN A 49 0.67 -13.56 6.66
CA ASN A 49 0.65 -13.57 8.12
C ASN A 49 2.04 -13.36 8.73
N GLU A 50 2.97 -12.69 8.03
CA GLU A 50 4.38 -12.56 8.45
C GLU A 50 4.52 -11.93 9.85
N ALA A 51 4.44 -12.78 10.89
CA ALA A 51 4.23 -12.37 12.27
C ALA A 51 5.46 -11.68 12.90
N ARG A 52 6.60 -11.72 12.21
CA ARG A 52 7.86 -11.09 12.64
C ARG A 52 8.21 -9.84 11.83
N GLY A 53 7.42 -9.51 10.81
CA GLY A 53 7.65 -8.38 9.93
C GLY A 53 6.99 -7.09 10.43
N SER A 54 7.49 -5.94 9.97
CA SER A 54 6.85 -4.64 10.18
C SER A 54 5.55 -4.51 9.38
N ILE A 55 5.44 -5.24 8.26
CA ILE A 55 4.29 -5.23 7.36
C ILE A 55 3.80 -6.65 7.17
N SER A 56 2.52 -6.88 7.44
CA SER A 56 1.82 -8.12 7.13
C SER A 56 0.80 -7.83 6.04
N MET A 57 0.80 -8.60 4.94
CA MET A 57 -0.08 -8.29 3.80
C MET A 57 -1.57 -8.43 4.16
N ILE A 58 -1.91 -9.26 5.15
CA ILE A 58 -3.28 -9.38 5.68
C ILE A 58 -3.83 -8.05 6.23
N ASP A 59 -2.95 -7.17 6.72
CA ASP A 59 -3.31 -5.86 7.25
C ASP A 59 -3.94 -4.97 6.17
N PHE A 60 -3.52 -5.11 4.91
CA PHE A 60 -4.09 -4.35 3.80
C PHE A 60 -5.51 -4.79 3.42
N PHE A 61 -5.94 -5.99 3.84
CA PHE A 61 -7.30 -6.48 3.63
C PHE A 61 -8.26 -6.12 4.77
N SER A 62 -7.71 -5.69 5.91
CA SER A 62 -8.51 -5.25 7.06
C SER A 62 -9.16 -3.89 6.83
N TYR A 63 -10.42 -3.78 7.21
CA TYR A 63 -11.20 -2.54 7.18
C TYR A 63 -11.17 -1.79 8.52
N SER A 64 -10.65 -2.42 9.57
CA SER A 64 -10.43 -1.79 10.87
C SER A 64 -9.00 -1.28 10.96
N PRO A 65 -8.76 -0.14 11.63
CA PRO A 65 -7.42 0.23 12.05
C PRO A 65 -6.82 -0.86 12.93
N LEU A 66 -5.51 -1.05 12.79
CA LEU A 66 -4.78 -1.96 13.68
C LEU A 66 -4.62 -1.35 15.06
N HIS A 67 -4.63 -2.20 16.08
CA HIS A 67 -4.38 -1.79 17.45
C HIS A 67 -2.98 -1.15 17.55
N GLY A 68 -2.92 0.08 18.04
CA GLY A 68 -1.69 0.88 18.08
C GLY A 68 -1.42 1.75 16.85
N SER A 69 -2.32 1.79 15.86
CA SER A 69 -2.25 2.80 14.80
C SER A 69 -2.54 4.19 15.39
N HIS A 70 -1.58 5.10 15.23
CA HIS A 70 -1.74 6.50 15.63
C HIS A 70 -2.69 7.28 14.70
N THR A 71 -2.93 6.79 13.48
CA THR A 71 -3.77 7.44 12.47
C THR A 71 -5.24 7.05 12.58
N GLY A 72 -5.54 5.90 13.19
CA GLY A 72 -6.91 5.37 13.25
C GLY A 72 -7.47 5.00 11.87
N LEU A 73 -6.60 4.69 10.91
CA LEU A 73 -6.99 4.27 9.56
C LEU A 73 -6.70 2.80 9.29
N PRO A 74 -7.42 2.18 8.33
CA PRO A 74 -7.00 0.92 7.75
C PRO A 74 -5.61 1.03 7.13
N SER A 75 -4.78 0.00 7.29
CA SER A 75 -3.36 0.05 6.91
C SER A 75 -3.12 0.35 5.43
N VAL A 76 -4.00 -0.11 4.55
CA VAL A 76 -3.90 0.19 3.11
C VAL A 76 -4.13 1.67 2.81
N ILE A 77 -5.00 2.34 3.57
CA ILE A 77 -5.27 3.78 3.42
C ILE A 77 -4.08 4.58 3.96
N GLU A 78 -3.57 4.21 5.13
CA GLU A 78 -2.34 4.81 5.69
C GLU A 78 -1.16 4.69 4.72
N ALA A 79 -0.93 3.50 4.14
CA ALA A 79 0.10 3.27 3.15
C ALA A 79 -0.12 4.07 1.85
N SER A 80 -1.37 4.27 1.44
CA SER A 80 -1.71 5.09 0.27
C SER A 80 -1.36 6.57 0.51
N VAL A 81 -1.64 7.09 1.71
CA VAL A 81 -1.25 8.45 2.11
C VAL A 81 0.27 8.58 2.20
N ALA A 82 0.95 7.58 2.79
CA ALA A 82 2.40 7.54 2.89
C ALA A 82 3.09 7.64 1.51
N LEU A 83 2.55 6.93 0.52
CA LEU A 83 3.01 6.98 -0.87
C LEU A 83 2.88 8.39 -1.46
N TYR A 84 1.74 9.07 -1.27
CA TYR A 84 1.56 10.45 -1.74
C TYR A 84 2.48 11.44 -1.04
N HIS A 85 2.66 11.26 0.26
CA HIS A 85 3.60 12.04 1.04
C HIS A 85 5.04 11.84 0.56
N LEU A 86 5.44 10.61 0.23
CA LEU A 86 6.74 10.36 -0.42
C LEU A 86 6.83 11.04 -1.78
N LEU A 87 5.77 10.98 -2.59
CA LEU A 87 5.72 11.65 -3.89
C LEU A 87 5.92 13.17 -3.76
N SER A 88 5.35 13.82 -2.74
CA SER A 88 5.50 15.28 -2.56
C SER A 88 6.96 15.71 -2.36
N HIS A 89 7.78 14.84 -1.76
CA HIS A 89 9.21 15.06 -1.57
C HIS A 89 10.03 14.73 -2.83
N VAL A 90 9.59 13.75 -3.61
CA VAL A 90 10.30 13.28 -4.80
C VAL A 90 9.99 14.13 -6.03
N ASP A 91 8.73 14.55 -6.21
CA ASP A 91 8.25 15.38 -7.31
C ASP A 91 7.03 16.19 -6.86
N SER A 92 7.30 17.33 -6.23
CA SER A 92 6.27 18.24 -5.71
C SER A 92 5.33 18.77 -6.80
N SER A 93 5.82 18.92 -8.03
CA SER A 93 5.01 19.39 -9.18
C SER A 93 3.98 18.35 -9.60
N LEU A 94 4.38 17.08 -9.71
CA LEU A 94 3.44 15.99 -10.00
C LEU A 94 2.44 15.81 -8.85
N HIS A 95 2.92 15.84 -7.60
CA HIS A 95 2.05 15.77 -6.43
C HIS A 95 0.99 16.89 -6.42
N ALA A 96 1.40 18.15 -6.59
CA ALA A 96 0.50 19.29 -6.59
C ALA A 96 -0.57 19.16 -7.69
N HIS A 97 -0.17 18.76 -8.89
CA HIS A 97 -1.11 18.54 -10.00
C HIS A 97 -2.18 17.48 -9.66
N LEU A 98 -1.79 16.37 -9.04
CA LEU A 98 -2.74 15.32 -8.65
C LEU A 98 -3.71 15.80 -7.55
N VAL A 99 -3.21 16.59 -6.60
CA VAL A 99 -4.03 17.21 -5.55
C VAL A 99 -5.01 18.22 -6.15
N ASP A 100 -4.57 19.08 -7.07
CA ASP A 100 -5.40 20.07 -7.75
C ASP A 100 -6.53 19.42 -8.58
N LEU A 101 -6.25 18.26 -9.19
CA LEU A 101 -7.25 17.46 -9.88
C LEU A 101 -8.22 16.72 -8.94
N GLY A 102 -7.95 16.69 -7.63
CA GLY A 102 -8.73 15.94 -6.64
C GLY A 102 -8.54 14.42 -6.74
N VAL A 103 -7.39 13.96 -7.25
CA VAL A 103 -7.05 12.54 -7.30
C VAL A 103 -6.54 12.11 -5.93
N GLU A 104 -7.33 11.32 -5.21
CA GLU A 104 -6.92 10.75 -3.93
C GLU A 104 -6.14 9.43 -4.14
N PRO A 105 -5.07 9.17 -3.36
CA PRO A 105 -4.19 8.02 -3.58
C PRO A 105 -4.89 6.67 -3.47
N GLN A 106 -5.87 6.53 -2.57
CA GLN A 106 -6.60 5.27 -2.36
C GLN A 106 -7.30 4.75 -3.63
N TYR A 107 -7.64 5.62 -4.59
CA TYR A 107 -8.33 5.19 -5.80
C TYR A 107 -7.49 4.31 -6.72
N PHE A 108 -6.15 4.39 -6.63
CA PHE A 108 -5.25 3.53 -7.40
C PHE A 108 -4.32 2.70 -6.50
N ALA A 109 -3.78 3.30 -5.43
CA ALA A 109 -2.80 2.66 -4.57
C ALA A 109 -3.38 1.44 -3.83
N PHE A 110 -4.66 1.46 -3.50
CA PHE A 110 -5.32 0.31 -2.86
C PHE A 110 -5.21 -0.97 -3.69
N ARG A 111 -5.43 -0.86 -5.01
CA ARG A 111 -5.28 -1.98 -5.96
C ARG A 111 -3.81 -2.39 -6.07
N TRP A 112 -2.89 -1.44 -6.15
CA TRP A 112 -1.46 -1.75 -6.28
C TRP A 112 -0.90 -2.46 -5.04
N LEU A 113 -1.24 -1.97 -3.84
CA LEU A 113 -0.71 -2.49 -2.58
C LEU A 113 -1.28 -3.86 -2.25
N ARG A 114 -2.60 -4.07 -2.33
CA ARG A 114 -3.25 -5.34 -1.91
C ARG A 114 -2.76 -6.58 -2.66
N VAL A 115 -2.40 -6.42 -3.93
CA VAL A 115 -1.94 -7.54 -4.77
C VAL A 115 -0.50 -7.31 -5.26
N LEU A 116 0.28 -6.49 -4.56
CA LEU A 116 1.69 -6.22 -4.83
C LEU A 116 1.98 -6.02 -6.33
N PHE A 117 1.23 -5.10 -6.95
CA PHE A 117 1.33 -4.72 -8.36
C PHE A 117 0.94 -5.81 -9.37
N GLY A 118 0.40 -6.94 -8.92
CA GLY A 118 0.08 -8.10 -9.77
C GLY A 118 -0.98 -7.87 -10.84
N ARG A 119 -1.64 -6.71 -10.84
CA ARG A 119 -2.59 -6.31 -11.89
C ARG A 119 -2.02 -5.32 -12.92
N GLU A 120 -0.82 -4.82 -12.70
CA GLU A 120 -0.19 -3.81 -13.58
C GLU A 120 0.92 -4.39 -14.46
N PHE A 121 1.43 -5.57 -14.12
CA PHE A 121 2.54 -6.22 -14.81
C PHE A 121 2.16 -7.62 -15.27
N SER A 122 2.73 -8.05 -16.40
CA SER A 122 2.71 -9.46 -16.79
C SER A 122 3.39 -10.32 -15.74
N LEU A 123 3.02 -11.61 -15.67
CA LEU A 123 3.59 -12.51 -14.65
C LEU A 123 5.12 -12.55 -14.67
N SER A 124 5.75 -12.56 -15.85
CA SER A 124 7.22 -12.56 -15.96
C SER A 124 7.86 -11.33 -15.32
N ASN A 125 7.29 -10.15 -15.56
CA ASN A 125 7.79 -8.89 -15.02
C ASN A 125 7.47 -8.76 -13.53
N LEU A 126 6.28 -9.21 -13.12
CA LEU A 126 5.84 -9.24 -11.74
C LEU A 126 6.78 -10.09 -10.87
N LEU A 127 7.20 -11.26 -11.35
CA LEU A 127 8.12 -12.13 -10.60
C LEU A 127 9.47 -11.46 -10.34
N ILE A 128 9.97 -10.64 -11.28
CA ILE A 128 11.21 -9.87 -11.07
C ILE A 128 11.02 -8.81 -9.98
N ILE A 129 9.87 -8.13 -9.97
CA ILE A 129 9.53 -7.14 -8.93
C ILE A 129 9.39 -7.82 -7.57
N TRP A 130 8.68 -8.97 -7.51
CA TRP A 130 8.50 -9.74 -6.29
C TRP A 130 9.82 -10.27 -5.74
N ASP A 131 10.74 -10.70 -6.61
CA ASP A 131 12.10 -11.10 -6.26
C ASP A 131 12.84 -9.98 -5.48
N GLU A 132 12.61 -8.71 -5.82
CA GLU A 132 13.18 -7.56 -5.11
C GLU A 132 12.42 -7.21 -3.81
N ILE A 133 11.08 -7.32 -3.81
CA ILE A 133 10.26 -7.12 -2.61
C ILE A 133 10.66 -8.13 -1.54
N PHE A 134 10.77 -9.41 -1.89
CA PHE A 134 11.09 -10.48 -0.93
C PHE A 134 12.57 -10.54 -0.56
N LEU A 135 13.46 -9.97 -1.37
CA LEU A 135 14.84 -9.73 -0.96
C LEU A 135 14.97 -8.67 0.13
N SER A 136 14.05 -7.72 0.13
CA SER A 136 14.09 -6.60 1.06
C SER A 136 13.66 -7.08 2.45
N ASP A 137 14.44 -6.68 3.45
CA ASP A 137 14.18 -7.06 4.84
C ASP A 137 12.88 -6.43 5.35
N ASN A 138 12.06 -7.25 6.03
CA ASN A 138 10.81 -6.81 6.65
C ASN A 138 10.95 -6.62 8.16
N SER A 139 12.15 -6.77 8.74
CA SER A 139 12.37 -6.41 10.14
C SER A 139 12.06 -4.92 10.38
N LYS A 140 11.56 -4.62 11.58
CA LYS A 140 11.33 -3.22 11.98
C LYS A 140 12.70 -2.54 12.11
N VAL A 141 12.92 -1.46 11.37
CA VAL A 141 14.12 -0.64 11.47
C VAL A 141 14.14 -0.02 12.87
N GLU A 142 15.09 -0.46 13.71
CA GLU A 142 15.29 0.09 15.05
C GLU A 142 15.81 1.52 14.94
N LYS A 143 14.93 2.51 15.13
CA LYS A 143 15.33 3.90 15.37
C LYS A 143 15.85 3.98 16.81
N HIS A 144 17.09 4.47 16.99
CA HIS A 144 17.73 4.59 18.31
C HIS A 144 16.81 5.29 19.35
N VAL A 145 16.92 4.84 20.60
CA VAL A 145 15.95 4.88 21.73
C VAL A 145 15.58 6.28 22.30
N GLU A 146 15.77 7.39 21.59
CA GLU A 146 15.56 8.72 22.22
C GLU A 146 14.21 9.40 21.95
N ASP A 147 13.38 8.92 21.01
CA ASP A 147 12.03 9.48 20.82
C ASP A 147 10.94 8.41 20.94
N ASN A 148 10.22 8.43 22.07
CA ASN A 148 9.07 7.60 22.41
C ASN A 148 7.81 7.92 21.57
N ALA A 149 7.97 8.37 20.32
CA ALA A 149 6.89 8.64 19.39
C ALA A 149 7.18 7.91 18.07
N ASP A 150 6.55 6.75 17.86
CA ASP A 150 6.45 6.06 16.57
C ASP A 150 5.53 6.89 15.65
N CYS A 151 5.95 8.11 15.28
CA CYS A 151 5.11 9.14 14.65
C CYS A 151 5.09 9.11 13.11
N GLY A 152 5.73 8.10 12.50
CA GLY A 152 5.80 7.94 11.05
C GLY A 152 4.81 6.93 10.49
N PHE A 153 4.68 6.91 9.16
CA PHE A 153 3.91 5.88 8.47
C PHE A 153 4.51 4.50 8.68
N ARG A 154 3.70 3.53 9.12
CA ARG A 154 4.19 2.16 9.42
C ARG A 154 4.83 1.45 8.23
N ILE A 155 4.41 1.79 7.00
CA ILE A 155 4.99 1.21 5.79
C ILE A 155 6.47 1.58 5.61
N PHE A 156 6.95 2.68 6.22
CA PHE A 156 8.36 3.06 6.16
C PHE A 156 9.20 2.49 7.31
N ASN A 157 8.61 1.70 8.20
CA ASN A 157 9.32 1.07 9.31
C ASN A 157 10.11 -0.19 8.89
N SER A 158 10.08 -0.59 7.62
CA SER A 158 10.92 -1.66 7.07
C SER A 158 11.44 -1.30 5.69
N SER A 159 12.58 -1.90 5.31
CA SER A 159 13.13 -1.77 3.97
C SER A 159 12.17 -2.32 2.90
N ARG A 160 11.49 -3.44 3.19
CA ARG A 160 10.47 -4.02 2.30
C ARG A 160 9.34 -3.04 2.02
N GLY A 161 8.79 -2.43 3.06
CA GLY A 161 7.73 -1.45 2.91
C GLY A 161 8.14 -0.18 2.17
N ALA A 162 9.31 0.35 2.51
CA ALA A 162 9.89 1.47 1.78
C ALA A 162 10.09 1.13 0.30
N PHE A 163 10.54 -0.09 -0.02
CA PHE A 163 10.64 -0.54 -1.41
C PHE A 163 9.28 -0.61 -2.11
N ILE A 164 8.24 -1.15 -1.46
CA ILE A 164 6.88 -1.18 -2.01
C ILE A 164 6.38 0.24 -2.34
N SER A 165 6.52 1.18 -1.41
CA SER A 165 6.10 2.57 -1.64
C SER A 165 6.93 3.27 -2.72
N THR A 166 8.24 3.09 -2.73
CA THR A 166 9.13 3.69 -3.75
C THR A 166 8.93 3.07 -5.14
N MET A 167 8.57 1.80 -5.22
CA MET A 167 8.17 1.15 -6.47
C MET A 167 6.90 1.81 -7.04
N ALA A 168 5.91 2.06 -6.20
CA ALA A 168 4.70 2.76 -6.61
C ALA A 168 4.98 4.21 -7.06
N VAL A 169 5.84 4.94 -6.35
CA VAL A 169 6.29 6.28 -6.76
C VAL A 169 7.08 6.21 -8.08
N ALA A 170 7.94 5.21 -8.26
CA ALA A 170 8.67 5.01 -9.53
C ALA A 170 7.72 4.78 -10.71
N MET A 171 6.63 4.01 -10.51
CA MET A 171 5.56 3.86 -11.51
C MET A 171 4.90 5.19 -11.85
N MET A 172 4.60 6.02 -10.85
CA MET A 172 4.02 7.35 -11.10
C MET A 172 4.98 8.27 -11.85
N LEU A 173 6.28 8.23 -11.52
CA LEU A 173 7.31 8.98 -12.22
C LEU A 173 7.51 8.51 -13.65
N HIS A 174 7.38 7.20 -13.92
CA HIS A 174 7.41 6.66 -15.28
C HIS A 174 6.27 7.25 -16.12
N LEU A 175 5.10 7.44 -15.51
CA LEU A 175 3.94 8.06 -16.15
C LEU A 175 3.91 9.58 -16.09
N ARG A 176 4.92 10.23 -15.50
CA ARG A 176 4.88 11.66 -15.13
C ARG A 176 4.37 12.59 -16.23
N SER A 177 4.94 12.51 -17.44
CA SER A 177 4.53 13.36 -18.57
C SER A 177 3.08 13.11 -18.98
N SER A 178 2.65 11.86 -18.95
CA SER A 178 1.27 11.46 -19.20
C SER A 178 0.34 11.94 -18.09
N LEU A 179 0.73 11.87 -16.82
CA LEU A 179 -0.09 12.34 -15.70
C LEU A 179 -0.24 13.85 -15.70
N LEU A 180 0.84 14.62 -15.91
CA LEU A 180 0.79 16.08 -15.99
C LEU A 180 -0.03 16.62 -17.17
N ALA A 181 -0.19 15.80 -18.22
CA ALA A 181 -1.06 16.11 -19.35
C ALA A 181 -2.52 15.72 -19.10
N ALA A 182 -2.90 15.29 -17.89
CA ALA A 182 -4.29 14.96 -17.58
C ALA A 182 -5.03 16.23 -17.18
N GLU A 183 -6.17 16.49 -17.82
CA GLU A 183 -6.97 17.68 -17.52
C GLU A 183 -8.04 17.42 -16.44
N ASN A 184 -8.32 16.15 -16.15
CA ASN A 184 -9.37 15.73 -15.23
C ASN A 184 -8.97 14.47 -14.45
N PRO A 185 -9.56 14.24 -13.26
CA PRO A 185 -9.22 13.11 -12.41
C PRO A 185 -9.50 11.74 -13.06
N THR A 186 -10.54 11.64 -13.91
CA THR A 186 -10.90 10.36 -14.55
C THR A 186 -9.82 9.90 -15.53
N THR A 187 -9.34 10.77 -16.42
CA THR A 187 -8.26 10.46 -17.35
C THR A 187 -6.96 10.18 -16.61
N CYS A 188 -6.68 10.91 -15.52
CA CYS A 188 -5.52 10.63 -14.67
C CYS A 188 -5.58 9.23 -14.05
N LEU A 189 -6.72 8.86 -13.45
CA LEU A 189 -6.92 7.53 -12.88
C LEU A 189 -6.86 6.43 -13.92
N GLN A 190 -7.42 6.65 -15.12
CA GLN A 190 -7.30 5.70 -16.23
C GLN A 190 -5.83 5.47 -16.62
N ARG A 191 -5.01 6.52 -16.65
CA ARG A 191 -3.56 6.40 -16.95
C ARG A 191 -2.81 5.65 -15.85
N LEU A 192 -3.16 5.88 -14.59
CA LEU A 192 -2.58 5.15 -13.45
C LEU A 192 -2.98 3.67 -13.45
N LEU A 193 -4.25 3.36 -13.73
CA LEU A 193 -4.80 2.00 -13.63
C LEU A 193 -4.60 1.13 -14.88
N ASN A 194 -4.06 1.69 -15.96
CA ASN A 194 -3.72 0.99 -17.20
C ASN A 194 -2.24 1.22 -17.52
N PHE A 195 -1.37 0.58 -16.74
CA PHE A 195 0.08 0.76 -16.85
C PHE A 195 0.62 0.20 -18.19
N PRO A 196 1.60 0.86 -18.85
CA PRO A 196 2.14 0.42 -20.14
C PRO A 196 2.87 -0.93 -20.07
N GLU A 197 2.53 -1.84 -20.99
CA GLU A 197 3.11 -3.19 -21.05
C GLU A 197 4.60 -3.21 -21.47
N ASN A 198 5.04 -2.23 -22.26
CA ASN A 198 6.39 -2.14 -22.81
C ASN A 198 7.39 -1.40 -21.88
N THR A 199 7.12 -1.39 -20.58
CA THR A 199 7.95 -0.71 -19.59
C THR A 199 9.26 -1.48 -19.34
N ASP A 200 10.36 -0.75 -19.30
CA ASP A 200 11.66 -1.28 -18.88
C ASP A 200 11.68 -1.47 -17.36
N ILE A 201 11.43 -2.71 -16.93
CA ILE A 201 11.29 -3.08 -15.51
C ILE A 201 12.59 -2.88 -14.74
N GLU A 202 13.75 -3.13 -15.36
CA GLU A 202 15.05 -2.93 -14.70
C GLU A 202 15.25 -1.46 -14.36
N LYS A 203 15.00 -0.56 -15.30
CA LYS A 203 15.07 0.89 -15.02
C LYS A 203 14.07 1.32 -13.95
N LEU A 204 12.88 0.73 -13.93
CA LEU A 204 11.85 1.03 -12.93
C LEU A 204 12.28 0.61 -11.53
N ILE A 205 12.87 -0.59 -11.39
CA ILE A 205 13.41 -1.11 -10.14
C ILE A 205 14.61 -0.27 -9.67
N GLU A 206 15.53 0.07 -10.56
CA GLU A 206 16.69 0.92 -10.22
C GLU A 206 16.23 2.29 -9.73
N LYS A 207 15.19 2.86 -10.35
CA LYS A 207 14.57 4.09 -9.87
C LYS A 207 13.99 3.91 -8.47
N ALA A 208 13.23 2.85 -8.23
CA ALA A 208 12.66 2.57 -6.90
C ALA A 208 13.76 2.43 -5.84
N LYS A 209 14.82 1.66 -6.11
CA LYS A 209 15.99 1.50 -5.24
C LYS A 209 16.65 2.83 -4.90
N SER A 210 16.83 3.71 -5.89
CA SER A 210 17.43 5.03 -5.66
C SER A 210 16.63 5.92 -4.70
N LEU A 211 15.33 5.66 -4.53
CA LEU A 211 14.43 6.43 -3.67
C LEU A 211 14.25 5.82 -2.26
N GLN A 212 14.73 4.59 -2.01
CA GLN A 212 14.54 3.91 -0.72
C GLN A 212 15.20 4.64 0.46
N ALA A 213 16.40 5.19 0.27
CA ALA A 213 17.09 5.93 1.32
C ALA A 213 16.29 7.16 1.78
N LEU A 214 15.58 7.80 0.83
CA LEU A 214 14.69 8.92 1.13
C LEU A 214 13.45 8.44 1.89
N ALA A 215 12.81 7.35 1.46
CA ALA A 215 11.63 6.79 2.12
C ALA A 215 11.88 6.38 3.58
N LEU A 216 13.09 5.90 3.88
CA LEU A 216 13.51 5.51 5.23
C LEU A 216 14.03 6.70 6.08
N SER A 217 14.14 7.90 5.50
CA SER A 217 14.71 9.05 6.20
C SER A 217 13.80 9.56 7.32
N THR A 218 14.41 10.12 8.37
CA THR A 218 13.69 10.75 9.48
C THR A 218 12.84 11.93 9.03
N GLU A 219 13.25 12.62 7.95
CA GLU A 219 12.53 13.78 7.41
C GLU A 219 11.09 13.40 7.04
N ILE A 220 10.91 12.30 6.31
CA ILE A 220 9.60 11.80 5.89
C ILE A 220 8.76 11.30 7.06
N SER A 221 9.40 10.77 8.10
CA SER A 221 8.71 10.30 9.30
C SER A 221 8.25 11.45 10.21
N SER A 222 9.01 12.54 10.27
CA SER A 222 8.77 13.68 11.18
C SER A 222 7.72 14.67 10.67
N SER A 223 7.51 14.72 9.36
CA SER A 223 6.63 15.69 8.71
C SER A 223 5.23 15.13 8.45
N MET A 224 4.73 14.20 9.27
CA MET A 224 3.38 13.67 9.08
C MET A 224 2.39 14.85 9.11
N PRO A 225 1.71 15.15 8.00
CA PRO A 225 0.75 16.23 7.97
C PRO A 225 -0.37 15.88 8.94
N SER A 226 -0.93 16.89 9.61
CA SER A 226 -2.10 16.66 10.46
C SER A 226 -3.14 15.93 9.60
N PHE A 227 -3.56 14.73 10.00
CA PHE A 227 -4.41 13.89 9.14
C PHE A 227 -5.75 14.59 8.76
N VAL A 228 -6.14 15.57 9.59
CA VAL A 228 -7.24 16.52 9.36
C VAL A 228 -7.01 17.42 8.13
N GLU A 229 -5.78 17.76 7.77
CA GLU A 229 -5.45 18.62 6.62
C GLU A 229 -5.63 17.93 5.28
N TYR A 230 -5.27 16.65 5.12
CA TYR A 230 -5.45 15.93 3.85
C TYR A 230 -6.93 15.81 3.47
N HIS A 231 -7.81 15.57 4.44
CA HIS A 231 -9.26 15.55 4.20
C HIS A 231 -9.88 16.95 4.03
N ASN A 232 -9.28 18.01 4.59
CA ASN A 232 -9.80 19.36 4.51
C ASN A 232 -9.30 20.17 3.30
N GLN A 233 -8.10 19.90 2.78
CA GLN A 233 -7.58 20.58 1.58
C GLN A 233 -8.34 20.21 0.30
N ALA A 234 -9.07 19.09 0.29
CA ALA A 234 -9.89 18.64 -0.84
C ALA A 234 -11.29 19.31 -0.94
N LYS A 235 -11.62 20.32 -0.10
CA LYS A 235 -12.88 21.06 -0.20
C LYS A 235 -12.67 22.45 -0.80
N PRO A 236 -13.28 22.80 -1.95
CA PRO A 236 -13.28 24.17 -2.41
C PRO A 236 -14.19 25.03 -1.52
N VAL A 237 -13.65 26.19 -1.12
CA VAL A 237 -14.29 27.24 -0.33
C VAL A 237 -15.57 27.73 -1.03
N ILE A 238 -16.73 27.51 -0.42
CA ILE A 238 -17.93 28.33 -0.66
C ILE A 238 -18.17 29.15 0.59
N ALA A 239 -17.74 30.42 0.53
CA ALA A 239 -18.04 31.42 1.52
C ALA A 239 -19.51 31.88 1.41
N ARG A 240 -20.23 31.90 2.53
CA ARG A 240 -21.19 32.98 2.84
C ARG A 240 -21.53 32.99 4.33
N SER A 241 -21.20 34.12 4.95
CA SER A 241 -21.50 34.53 6.32
C SER A 241 -23.02 34.69 6.56
N HIS A 242 -23.47 34.61 7.83
CA HIS A 242 -24.33 35.59 8.54
C HIS A 242 -24.70 35.09 9.97
N THR A 243 -24.01 35.66 10.99
CA THR A 243 -24.43 36.18 12.32
C THR A 243 -25.57 35.60 13.22
N LEU A 244 -25.23 35.48 14.53
CA LEU A 244 -25.98 35.67 15.82
C LEU A 244 -26.99 34.57 16.26
N SER A 245 -27.23 34.17 17.53
CA SER A 245 -26.71 34.41 18.90
C SER A 245 -27.36 33.41 19.89
N SER A 246 -26.73 33.21 21.07
CA SER A 246 -27.30 32.88 22.41
C SER A 246 -27.57 31.43 22.89
N GLU A 247 -26.71 31.04 23.86
CA GLU A 247 -26.91 30.34 25.16
C GLU A 247 -27.89 29.15 25.33
N SER A 248 -27.37 27.99 25.78
CA SER A 248 -27.60 27.41 27.12
C SER A 248 -26.99 26.00 27.27
N ILE A 249 -26.76 25.59 28.53
CA ILE A 249 -25.80 24.59 29.04
C ILE A 249 -26.38 23.16 29.16
N SER A 250 -25.48 22.15 29.11
CA SER A 250 -25.48 20.78 29.71
C SER A 250 -25.51 19.55 28.76
N PRO A 251 -24.90 18.40 29.13
CA PRO A 251 -23.91 17.72 28.29
C PRO A 251 -24.39 16.36 27.76
N LYS A 252 -24.18 16.09 26.46
CA LYS A 252 -24.31 14.73 25.88
C LYS A 252 -23.28 14.54 24.77
N THR A 253 -22.50 13.46 24.93
CA THR A 253 -21.76 12.64 23.97
C THR A 253 -21.49 13.23 22.57
N PRO A 254 -20.23 13.38 22.12
CA PRO A 254 -19.99 13.77 20.73
C PRO A 254 -20.22 12.55 19.83
N VAL A 255 -21.40 12.47 19.22
CA VAL A 255 -21.59 11.74 17.97
C VAL A 255 -21.03 12.61 16.87
N ASN A 256 -19.76 12.37 16.49
CA ASN A 256 -19.20 12.96 15.28
C ASN A 256 -19.86 12.29 14.06
N SER A 257 -20.99 12.83 13.62
CA SER A 257 -21.54 12.59 12.29
C SER A 257 -20.67 13.32 11.26
N VAL A 258 -19.59 12.66 10.82
CA VAL A 258 -18.84 13.07 9.64
C VAL A 258 -19.79 13.02 8.43
N PRO A 259 -19.91 14.08 7.61
CA PRO A 259 -20.70 14.01 6.39
C PRO A 259 -20.05 13.02 5.41
N GLU A 260 -20.71 11.89 5.16
CA GLU A 260 -20.26 10.88 4.19
C GLU A 260 -20.10 11.48 2.78
N SER A 261 -18.96 11.20 2.15
CA SER A 261 -18.66 11.61 0.79
C SER A 261 -19.62 10.98 -0.21
N TYR A 262 -20.01 11.71 -1.26
CA TYR A 262 -20.90 11.23 -2.33
C TYR A 262 -20.42 9.89 -2.93
N TRP A 263 -19.10 9.71 -3.00
CA TRP A 263 -18.51 8.48 -3.49
C TRP A 263 -18.62 7.34 -2.46
N GLU A 264 -18.48 7.57 -1.15
CA GLU A 264 -18.72 6.53 -0.12
C GLU A 264 -20.13 5.94 -0.23
N LYS A 265 -21.13 6.78 -0.49
CA LYS A 265 -22.50 6.32 -0.80
C LYS A 265 -22.53 5.47 -2.06
N LYS A 266 -21.91 5.92 -3.15
CA LYS A 266 -21.93 5.19 -4.43
C LYS A 266 -21.17 3.87 -4.37
N TRP A 267 -20.02 3.84 -3.69
CA TRP A 267 -19.22 2.63 -3.46
C TRP A 267 -19.99 1.63 -2.60
N ARG A 268 -20.61 2.05 -1.49
CA ARG A 268 -21.46 1.15 -0.68
C ARG A 268 -22.65 0.62 -1.46
N VAL A 269 -23.28 1.43 -2.31
CA VAL A 269 -24.40 0.96 -3.15
C VAL A 269 -23.93 -0.12 -4.14
N VAL A 270 -22.72 0.02 -4.71
CA VAL A 270 -22.15 -0.99 -5.63
C VAL A 270 -21.76 -2.27 -4.88
N THR A 271 -21.13 -2.20 -3.70
CA THR A 271 -20.79 -3.40 -2.91
C THR A 271 -22.00 -4.08 -2.30
N VAL A 272 -22.97 -3.33 -1.78
CA VAL A 272 -24.21 -3.90 -1.23
C VAL A 272 -25.05 -4.53 -2.34
N SER A 273 -25.11 -3.93 -3.54
CA SER A 273 -25.80 -4.54 -4.69
C SER A 273 -25.09 -5.80 -5.20
N ALA A 274 -23.76 -5.86 -5.14
CA ALA A 274 -22.99 -7.05 -5.49
C ALA A 274 -23.22 -8.19 -4.47
N MET A 275 -23.20 -7.87 -3.17
CA MET A 275 -23.45 -8.84 -2.09
C MET A 275 -24.91 -9.32 -2.06
N ALA A 276 -25.89 -8.46 -2.39
CA ALA A 276 -27.29 -8.85 -2.48
C ALA A 276 -27.57 -9.75 -3.69
N SER A 277 -26.82 -9.61 -4.78
CA SER A 277 -26.95 -10.48 -5.97
C SER A 277 -26.37 -11.87 -5.75
N GLU A 278 -25.36 -12.01 -4.87
CA GLU A 278 -24.80 -13.30 -4.47
C GLU A 278 -25.68 -14.05 -3.45
N LEU A 279 -26.46 -13.32 -2.63
CA LEU A 279 -27.34 -13.92 -1.61
C LEU A 279 -28.76 -14.28 -2.11
N LEU A 280 -29.14 -13.84 -3.31
CA LEU A 280 -30.43 -14.17 -3.94
C LEU A 280 -30.31 -15.15 -5.13
N GLY A 281 -29.09 -15.63 -5.42
CA GLY A 281 -28.81 -16.51 -6.56
C GLY A 281 -28.97 -18.01 -6.30
N ASN A 282 -29.13 -18.44 -5.05
CA ASN A 282 -29.34 -19.83 -4.69
C ASN A 282 -30.57 -19.94 -3.79
N ASP A 283 -31.76 -19.93 -4.37
CA ASP A 283 -32.81 -20.80 -3.86
C ASP A 283 -33.95 -21.03 -4.87
N SER A 284 -34.22 -22.32 -5.04
CA SER A 284 -35.44 -22.98 -5.53
C SER A 284 -35.57 -23.26 -7.04
N PRO A 285 -36.20 -24.40 -7.39
CA PRO A 285 -36.14 -25.74 -6.79
C PRO A 285 -35.62 -26.81 -7.77
#